data_AF-A0AAE1X831-F1
#
_entry.id   AF-A0AAE1X831-F1
#
_cell.length_a   1.000
_cell.length_b   1.000
_cell.length_c   1.000
_cell.angle_alpha   90.00
_cell.angle_beta   90.00
_cell.angle_gamma   90.00
#
_symmetry.space_group_name_H-M   'P 1'
#
loop_
_entity.id
_entity.type
_entity.pdbx_description
1 polymer ?
#
loop_
_entity_poly.entity_id
_entity_poly.type
_entity_poly.pdbx_seq_one_letter_code
_entity_poly.pdbx_strand_id
1 'polypeptide(L)'
;MRNLSHGGRLALIRSVLQATPLHLLQVIHPPKSVLITIERIFNGFFWGSYNGRKHIHWSSWAKACFPVAEGGLGVRSLADYVRAFSMKLWWRFSGQVILMVGVPTWSLLSKFAPDYCAL
;
A
#
# COMPACT_ATOMS: atom_id res chain seq x y z
N MET A 1 19.84 11.30 -16.36
CA MET A 1 19.78 10.56 -15.08
C MET A 1 20.57 9.27 -15.26
N ARG A 2 21.56 9.01 -14.39
CA ARG A 2 22.46 7.83 -14.47
C ARG A 2 21.63 6.54 -14.54
N ASN A 3 22.02 5.62 -15.42
CA ASN A 3 21.39 4.30 -15.53
C ASN A 3 21.62 3.51 -14.23
N LEU A 4 20.60 3.45 -13.38
CA LEU A 4 20.57 2.64 -12.18
C LEU A 4 20.34 1.17 -12.56
N SER A 5 21.13 0.28 -11.96
CA SER A 5 20.92 -1.17 -12.05
C SER A 5 19.52 -1.55 -11.53
N HIS A 6 18.98 -2.68 -11.97
CA HIS A 6 17.67 -3.17 -11.53
C HIS A 6 17.57 -3.28 -10.00
N GLY A 7 18.64 -3.73 -9.33
CA GLY A 7 18.73 -3.76 -7.87
C GLY A 7 18.69 -2.37 -7.22
N GLY A 8 19.37 -1.38 -7.81
CA GLY A 8 19.33 0.00 -7.34
C GLY A 8 17.94 0.64 -7.49
N ARG A 9 17.23 0.33 -8.58
CA ARG A 9 15.83 0.76 -8.77
C ARG A 9 14.91 0.14 -7.73
N LEU A 10 15.07 -1.15 -7.43
CA LEU A 10 14.28 -1.81 -6.39
C LEU A 10 14.52 -1.19 -5.00
N ALA A 11 15.78 -0.91 -4.65
CA ALA A 11 16.13 -0.25 -3.40
C ALA A 11 15.50 1.15 -3.29
N LEU A 12 15.51 1.92 -4.37
CA LEU A 12 14.84 3.23 -4.44
C LEU A 12 13.33 3.13 -4.31
N ILE A 13 12.72 2.11 -4.91
CA ILE A 13 11.28 1.90 -4.77
C ILE A 13 10.93 1.63 -3.31
N ARG A 14 11.65 0.72 -2.66
CA ARG A 14 11.39 0.36 -1.26
C ARG A 14 11.65 1.51 -0.28
N SER A 15 12.72 2.27 -0.49
CA SER A 15 13.11 3.35 0.43
C SER A 15 12.32 4.64 0.21
N VAL A 16 12.25 5.12 -1.05
CA VAL A 16 11.70 6.44 -1.37
C VAL A 16 10.26 6.33 -1.87
N LEU A 17 10.04 5.56 -2.94
CA LEU A 17 8.72 5.55 -3.57
C LEU A 17 7.63 4.95 -2.68
N GLN A 18 7.94 3.97 -1.84
CA GLN A 18 6.98 3.45 -0.86
C GLN A 18 6.76 4.41 0.31
N ALA A 19 7.80 5.08 0.82
CA ALA A 19 7.68 6.00 1.95
C ALA A 19 6.78 7.20 1.62
N THR A 20 6.91 7.78 0.43
CA THR A 20 6.13 8.97 0.03
C THR A 20 4.59 8.81 0.18
N PRO A 21 3.93 7.81 -0.42
CA PRO A 21 2.51 7.60 -0.20
C PRO A 21 2.21 7.10 1.21
N LEU A 22 3.10 6.35 1.88
CA LEU A 22 2.90 5.91 3.27
C LEU A 22 2.65 7.08 4.22
N HIS A 23 3.39 8.18 4.07
CA HIS A 23 3.18 9.39 4.86
C HIS A 23 1.80 10.02 4.61
N LEU A 24 1.33 10.03 3.35
CA LEU A 24 0.02 10.58 2.99
C LEU A 24 -1.13 9.67 3.46
N LEU A 25 -0.94 8.34 3.38
CA LEU A 25 -1.91 7.33 3.79
C LEU A 25 -2.21 7.34 5.30
N GLN A 26 -1.29 7.87 6.11
CA GLN A 26 -1.51 8.03 7.55
C GLN A 26 -2.55 9.10 7.87
N VAL A 27 -2.76 10.07 6.96
CA VAL A 27 -3.63 11.24 7.18
C VAL A 27 -4.90 11.16 6.35
N ILE A 28 -4.83 10.53 5.16
CA ILE A 28 -5.91 10.51 4.19
C ILE A 28 -6.23 9.06 3.82
N HIS A 29 -7.51 8.73 3.67
CA HIS A 29 -7.96 7.44 3.15
C HIS A 29 -8.30 7.56 1.66
N PRO A 30 -7.34 7.31 0.73
CA PRO A 30 -7.57 7.53 -0.68
C PRO A 30 -8.51 6.47 -1.30
N PRO A 31 -9.23 6.83 -2.38
CA PRO A 31 -9.99 5.86 -3.16
C PRO A 31 -9.05 4.91 -3.91
N LYS A 32 -9.56 3.70 -4.22
CA LYS A 32 -8.80 2.63 -4.90
C LYS A 32 -8.17 3.07 -6.22
N SER A 33 -8.78 4.01 -6.94
CA SER A 33 -8.25 4.57 -8.20
C SER A 33 -6.89 5.25 -8.05
N VAL A 34 -6.68 5.95 -6.93
CA VAL A 34 -5.41 6.62 -6.61
C VAL A 34 -4.33 5.59 -6.32
N LEU A 35 -4.66 4.52 -5.58
CA LEU A 35 -3.74 3.42 -5.32
C LEU A 35 -3.25 2.78 -6.62
N ILE A 36 -4.16 2.47 -7.54
CA ILE A 36 -3.84 1.90 -8.86
C ILE A 36 -2.93 2.85 -9.67
N THR A 37 -3.14 4.16 -9.55
CA THR A 37 -2.35 5.17 -10.27
C THR A 37 -0.91 5.22 -9.71
N ILE A 38 -0.75 5.16 -8.39
CA ILE A 38 0.57 5.10 -7.73
C ILE A 38 1.30 3.80 -8.13
N GLU A 39 0.60 2.67 -8.12
CA GLU A 39 1.15 1.38 -8.55
C GLU A 39 1.60 1.39 -10.01
N ARG A 40 0.88 2.09 -10.90
CA ARG A 40 1.31 2.31 -12.29
C ARG A 40 2.61 3.11 -12.37
N ILE A 41 2.78 4.14 -11.55
CA ILE A 41 4.02 4.93 -11.49
C ILE A 41 5.19 4.06 -11.02
N PHE A 42 4.99 3.24 -9.98
CA PHE A 42 6.02 2.32 -9.48
C PHE A 42 6.43 1.31 -10.54
N ASN A 43 5.44 0.74 -11.23
CA ASN A 43 5.68 -0.19 -12.31
C ASN A 43 6.47 0.46 -13.45
N GLY A 44 6.12 1.70 -13.82
CA GLY A 44 6.80 2.46 -14.88
C GLY A 44 8.24 2.82 -14.52
N PHE A 45 8.50 3.13 -13.24
CA PHE A 45 9.84 3.39 -12.73
C PHE A 45 10.69 2.11 -12.69
N PHE A 46 10.11 0.97 -12.29
CA PHE A 46 10.82 -0.30 -12.21
C PHE A 46 11.25 -0.83 -13.59
N TRP A 47 10.28 -0.99 -14.50
CA TRP A 47 10.54 -1.48 -15.87
C TRP A 47 11.23 -0.45 -16.76
N GLY A 48 11.27 0.81 -16.33
CA GLY A 48 12.03 1.88 -16.96
C GLY A 48 11.31 2.49 -18.15
N SER A 49 10.83 3.72 -17.98
CA SER A 49 10.63 4.64 -19.10
C SER A 49 11.87 5.52 -19.21
N TYR A 50 12.75 5.22 -20.16
CA TYR A 50 13.81 6.13 -20.60
C TYR A 50 13.69 6.26 -22.12
N ASN A 51 13.62 7.50 -22.61
CA ASN A 51 13.54 7.86 -24.03
C ASN A 51 12.22 7.58 -24.78
N GLY A 52 11.06 7.87 -24.18
CA GLY A 52 9.80 8.01 -24.94
C GLY A 52 9.27 6.75 -25.62
N ARG A 53 9.91 5.59 -25.41
CA ARG A 53 9.42 4.28 -25.86
C ARG A 53 8.76 3.58 -24.68
N LYS A 54 7.48 3.23 -24.82
CA LYS A 54 6.76 2.39 -23.86
C LYS A 54 7.46 1.03 -23.80
N HIS A 55 8.23 0.78 -22.75
CA HIS A 55 8.77 -0.55 -22.51
C HIS A 55 7.61 -1.48 -22.12
N ILE A 56 7.63 -2.73 -22.61
CA ILE A 56 6.59 -3.72 -22.32
C ILE A 56 6.54 -3.92 -20.80
N HIS A 57 5.37 -3.66 -20.20
CA HIS A 57 5.12 -3.99 -18.81
C HIS A 57 5.00 -5.51 -18.70
N TRP A 58 6.07 -6.18 -18.30
CA TRP A 58 6.11 -7.64 -18.17
C TRP A 58 5.19 -8.17 -17.06
N SER A 59 4.83 -7.33 -16.09
CA SER A 59 3.95 -7.75 -14.99
C SER A 59 3.17 -6.58 -14.37
N SER A 60 1.99 -6.86 -13.82
CA SER A 60 1.25 -5.90 -13.02
C SER A 60 1.95 -5.69 -11.68
N TRP A 61 1.87 -4.49 -11.12
CA TRP A 61 2.48 -4.21 -9.81
C TRP A 61 1.95 -5.15 -8.71
N ALA A 62 0.67 -5.54 -8.80
CA ALA A 62 0.08 -6.53 -7.91
C ALA A 62 0.81 -7.89 -7.94
N LYS A 63 1.26 -8.35 -9.11
CA LYS A 63 2.07 -9.57 -9.24
C LYS A 63 3.53 -9.36 -8.85
N ALA A 64 4.04 -8.13 -8.99
CA ALA A 64 5.35 -7.76 -8.46
C ALA A 64 5.38 -7.76 -6.92
N CYS A 65 4.26 -7.50 -6.25
CA CYS A 65 4.17 -7.45 -4.79
C CYS A 65 4.18 -8.82 -4.09
N PHE A 66 4.20 -9.94 -4.82
CA PHE A 66 4.30 -11.27 -4.19
C PHE A 66 5.60 -11.43 -3.39
N PRO A 67 5.60 -12.29 -2.35
CA PRO A 67 6.81 -12.59 -1.59
C PRO A 67 7.89 -13.18 -2.51
N VAL A 68 9.15 -13.00 -2.15
CA VAL A 68 10.30 -13.48 -2.95
C VAL A 68 10.24 -15.00 -3.16
N ALA A 69 9.68 -15.74 -2.19
CA ALA A 69 9.46 -17.19 -2.28
C ALA A 69 8.52 -17.61 -3.43
N GLU A 70 7.59 -16.72 -3.84
CA GLU A 70 6.63 -16.96 -4.92
C GLU A 70 7.07 -16.29 -6.24
N GLY A 71 8.32 -15.83 -6.32
CA GLY A 71 8.87 -15.17 -7.51
C GLY A 71 8.52 -13.70 -7.66
N GLY A 72 8.00 -13.06 -6.60
CA GLY A 72 7.76 -11.62 -6.56
C GLY A 72 8.93 -10.80 -6.04
N LEU A 73 8.77 -9.47 -6.00
CA LEU A 73 9.77 -8.51 -5.52
C LEU A 73 9.75 -8.36 -3.99
N GLY A 74 8.87 -9.04 -3.25
CA GLY A 74 8.79 -8.95 -1.79
C GLY A 74 8.39 -7.56 -1.28
N VAL A 75 7.65 -6.81 -2.08
CA VAL A 75 7.18 -5.45 -1.78
C VAL A 75 5.72 -5.54 -1.35
N ARG A 76 5.34 -5.04 -0.16
CA ARG A 76 3.94 -5.07 0.31
C ARG A 76 3.04 -4.19 -0.58
N SER A 77 1.80 -4.61 -0.81
CA SER A 77 0.85 -3.86 -1.63
C SER A 77 0.38 -2.58 -0.93
N LEU A 78 0.00 -1.55 -1.70
CA LEU A 78 -0.47 -0.29 -1.14
C LEU A 78 -1.83 -0.45 -0.44
N ALA A 79 -2.66 -1.38 -0.92
CA ALA A 79 -3.94 -1.73 -0.30
C ALA A 79 -3.76 -2.30 1.12
N ASP A 80 -2.73 -3.13 1.34
CA ASP A 80 -2.42 -3.67 2.66
C ASP A 80 -2.01 -2.57 3.65
N TYR A 81 -1.25 -1.58 3.18
CA TYR A 81 -0.88 -0.43 4.01
C TYR A 81 -2.11 0.40 4.40
N VAL A 82 -3.02 0.67 3.46
CA VAL A 82 -4.28 1.36 3.76
C VAL A 82 -5.08 0.60 4.81
N ARG A 83 -5.24 -0.72 4.66
CA ARG A 83 -5.96 -1.56 5.64
C ARG A 83 -5.30 -1.50 7.02
N ALA A 84 -3.97 -1.63 7.08
CA ALA A 84 -3.22 -1.59 8.33
C ALA A 84 -3.33 -0.21 9.02
N PHE A 85 -3.24 0.89 8.26
CA PHE A 85 -3.41 2.23 8.81
C PHE A 85 -4.84 2.48 9.27
N SER A 86 -5.85 2.04 8.52
CA SER A 86 -7.25 2.12 8.94
C SER A 86 -7.47 1.39 10.27
N MET A 87 -6.89 0.19 10.43
CA MET A 87 -7.00 -0.57 11.68
C MET A 87 -6.25 0.13 12.84
N LYS A 88 -5.06 0.68 12.59
CA LYS A 88 -4.32 1.48 13.57
C LYS A 88 -5.09 2.72 14.00
N LEU A 89 -5.70 3.43 13.05
CA LEU A 89 -6.50 4.63 13.31
C LEU A 89 -7.75 4.28 14.11
N TRP A 90 -8.43 3.20 13.73
CA TRP A 90 -9.61 2.68 14.42
C TRP A 90 -9.31 2.26 15.86
N TRP A 91 -8.16 1.64 16.11
CA TRP A 91 -7.70 1.32 17.47
C TRP A 91 -7.52 2.58 18.33
N ARG A 92 -6.92 3.64 17.77
CA ARG A 92 -6.74 4.93 18.48
C ARG A 92 -8.08 5.61 18.76
N PHE A 93 -8.99 5.61 17.77
CA PHE A 93 -10.35 6.11 17.96
C PHE A 93 -11.10 5.33 19.02
N SER A 94 -10.99 4.00 19.04
CA SER A 94 -11.64 3.17 20.06
C SER A 94 -11.14 3.55 21.46
N GLY A 95 -9.84 3.72 21.66
CA GLY A 95 -9.30 4.17 22.96
C GLY A 95 -9.84 5.54 23.41
N GLN A 96 -10.04 6.49 22.50
CA GLN A 96 -10.60 7.81 22.81
C GLN A 96 -12.13 7.80 22.97
N VAL A 97 -12.85 7.03 22.16
CA VAL A 97 -14.33 6.97 22.16
C VAL A 97 -14.86 6.14 23.33
N ILE A 98 -14.14 5.08 23.74
CA ILE A 98 -14.48 4.31 24.95
C ILE A 98 -14.49 5.22 26.19
N LEU A 99 -13.58 6.18 26.28
CA LEU A 99 -13.53 7.17 27.36
C LEU A 99 -14.69 8.17 27.35
N MET A 100 -15.32 8.44 26.18
CA MET A 100 -16.39 9.43 26.05
C MET A 100 -17.81 8.85 26.02
N VAL A 101 -18.02 7.63 25.51
CA VAL A 101 -19.39 7.15 25.19
C VAL A 101 -19.74 5.78 25.79
N GLY A 102 -18.80 5.04 26.38
CA GLY A 102 -19.11 3.73 27.00
C GLY A 102 -19.78 2.73 26.05
N VAL A 103 -19.60 2.88 24.73
CA VAL A 103 -20.20 2.01 23.71
C VAL A 103 -19.35 0.74 23.55
N PRO A 104 -19.96 -0.47 23.57
CA PRO A 104 -19.24 -1.70 23.33
C PRO A 104 -18.63 -1.70 21.92
N THR A 105 -17.32 -1.90 21.84
CA THR A 105 -16.54 -1.93 20.59
C THR A 105 -17.01 -2.98 19.59
N TRP A 106 -17.70 -4.04 20.04
CA TRP A 106 -18.24 -5.11 19.20
C TRP A 106 -19.23 -4.62 18.13
N SER A 107 -20.03 -3.60 18.44
CA SER A 107 -21.04 -3.06 17.51
C SER A 107 -20.44 -2.21 16.37
N LEU A 108 -19.24 -1.66 16.58
CA LEU A 108 -18.50 -0.87 15.60
C LEU A 108 -17.53 -1.72 14.77
N LEU A 109 -17.02 -2.81 15.36
CA LEU A 109 -16.19 -3.80 14.69
C LEU A 109 -16.89 -4.40 13.46
N SER A 110 -18.17 -4.77 13.58
CA SER A 110 -18.95 -5.33 12.45
C SER A 110 -19.09 -4.39 11.24
N LYS A 111 -18.98 -3.07 11.45
CA LYS A 111 -19.13 -2.05 10.40
C LYS A 111 -17.84 -1.72 9.66
N PHE A 112 -16.70 -1.81 10.34
CA PHE A 112 -15.39 -1.48 9.78
C PHE A 112 -14.61 -2.72 9.36
N ALA A 113 -15.00 -3.88 9.92
CA ALA A 113 -14.26 -5.10 9.84
C ALA A 113 -15.21 -6.28 9.50
N PRO A 114 -15.75 -6.38 8.27
CA PRO A 114 -16.67 -7.47 7.90
C PRO A 114 -15.97 -8.83 7.71
N ASP A 115 -14.67 -8.85 7.40
CA ASP A 115 -13.94 -10.04 6.95
C ASP A 115 -13.33 -10.91 8.09
N TYR A 116 -13.63 -10.58 9.35
CA TYR A 116 -12.96 -11.09 10.57
C TYR A 116 -13.98 -11.72 11.54
N CYS A 117 -15.28 -11.55 11.29
CA CYS A 117 -16.38 -12.17 12.03
C CYS A 117 -16.69 -13.60 11.54
N ALA A 118 -15.90 -14.15 10.61
CA ALA A 118 -16.08 -15.49 10.03
C ALA A 118 -15.02 -16.51 10.52
N LEU A 119 -14.30 -16.19 11.59
CA LEU A 119 -13.41 -17.10 12.33
C LEU A 119 -13.88 -17.23 13.78
#